data_AF-A0A7X9IPZ6-F1
#
_entry.id   AF-A0A7X9IPZ6-F1
#
_cell.length_a   1.000
_cell.length_b   1.000
_cell.length_c   1.000
_cell.angle_alpha   90.00
_cell.angle_beta   90.00
_cell.angle_gamma   90.00
#
_symmetry.space_group_name_H-M   'P 1'
#
loop_
_entity.id
_entity.type
_entity.pdbx_description
1 polymer ?
#
loop_
_entity_poly.entity_id
_entity_poly.type
_entity_poly.pdbx_seq_one_letter_code
_entity_poly.pdbx_strand_id
1 'polypeptide(L)'
;MEAFIKTTELEYVILGLVSMNDFSGYDIKKIFDKSYIIRWSASPGSIYPALKRLEKRGLLKSKRILDGKIPKEVYSITEEGKIKIKEWLKEPFKGNAITRFGLELKLLFLHNLTNQERKVFLTRQIEEINKCIDNLPKWKIEMDVKNRYRDMLYEEKLREFKQNIKFIESLLEI
;
A
#
# COMPACT_ATOMS: atom_id res chain seq x y z
N MET A 1 -13.18 5.03 27.58
CA MET A 1 -12.06 4.61 26.71
C MET A 1 -12.65 4.17 25.39
N GLU A 2 -12.56 4.99 24.34
CA GLU A 2 -12.91 4.55 22.99
C GLU A 2 -11.82 3.58 22.50
N ALA A 3 -12.24 2.41 22.02
CA ALA A 3 -11.31 1.47 21.41
C ALA A 3 -10.60 2.16 20.23
N PHE A 4 -9.27 2.16 20.21
CA PHE A 4 -8.48 2.63 19.08
C PHE A 4 -8.79 1.73 17.87
N ILE A 5 -9.75 2.14 17.02
CA ILE A 5 -10.09 1.39 15.82
C ILE A 5 -8.91 1.50 14.86
N LYS A 6 -8.21 0.37 14.66
CA LYS A 6 -7.09 0.26 13.73
C LYS A 6 -7.57 0.53 12.30
N THR A 7 -6.87 1.42 11.59
CA THR A 7 -7.12 1.69 10.17
C THR A 7 -6.84 0.43 9.35
N THR A 8 -7.77 0.07 8.48
CA THR A 8 -7.62 -1.09 7.58
C THR A 8 -6.74 -0.77 6.37
N GLU A 9 -6.23 -1.79 5.69
CA GLU A 9 -5.50 -1.60 4.43
C GLU A 9 -6.35 -0.88 3.36
N LEU A 10 -7.64 -1.23 3.23
CA LEU A 10 -8.58 -0.51 2.35
C LEU A 10 -8.62 0.99 2.67
N GLU A 11 -8.74 1.32 3.95
CA GLU A 11 -8.80 2.70 4.40
C GLU A 11 -7.50 3.47 4.10
N TYR A 12 -6.33 2.81 4.19
CA TYR A 12 -5.07 3.41 3.77
C TYR A 12 -4.98 3.63 2.25
N VAL A 13 -5.49 2.69 1.45
CA VAL A 13 -5.56 2.86 -0.01
C VAL A 13 -6.47 4.03 -0.37
N ILE A 14 -7.64 4.13 0.28
CA ILE A 14 -8.55 5.26 0.08
C ILE A 14 -7.84 6.57 0.44
N LEU A 15 -7.26 6.68 1.64
CA LEU A 15 -6.51 7.87 2.06
C LEU A 15 -5.40 8.23 1.05
N GLY A 16 -4.69 7.22 0.53
CA GLY A 16 -3.66 7.42 -0.48
C GLY A 16 -4.20 8.01 -1.76
N LEU A 17 -5.32 7.52 -2.25
CA LEU A 17 -6.00 8.08 -3.41
C LEU A 17 -6.45 9.52 -3.17
N VAL A 18 -7.15 9.78 -2.06
CA VAL A 18 -7.68 11.13 -1.81
C VAL A 18 -6.58 12.15 -1.49
N SER A 19 -5.38 11.68 -1.13
CA SER A 19 -4.20 12.54 -0.99
C SER A 19 -3.61 13.00 -2.33
N MET A 20 -3.91 12.32 -3.44
CA MET A 20 -3.46 12.71 -4.78
C MET A 20 -4.42 13.72 -5.41
N ASN A 21 -5.72 13.52 -5.21
CA ASN A 21 -6.77 14.41 -5.70
C ASN A 21 -8.07 14.15 -4.93
N ASP A 22 -8.99 15.10 -5.02
CA ASP A 22 -10.34 14.93 -4.53
C ASP A 22 -11.13 13.99 -5.47
N PHE A 23 -11.81 13.01 -4.89
CA PHE A 23 -12.53 11.98 -5.67
C PHE A 23 -13.93 11.77 -5.14
N SER A 24 -14.89 11.50 -6.03
CA SER A 24 -16.17 10.96 -5.58
C SER A 24 -16.03 9.49 -5.19
N GLY A 25 -16.97 8.99 -4.38
CA GLY A 25 -16.99 7.55 -4.05
C GLY A 25 -17.10 6.65 -5.30
N TYR A 26 -17.76 7.15 -6.36
CA TYR A 26 -17.81 6.46 -7.65
C TYR A 26 -16.47 6.45 -8.38
N ASP A 27 -15.73 7.56 -8.38
CA ASP A 27 -14.38 7.64 -8.98
C ASP A 27 -13.42 6.69 -8.28
N ILE A 28 -13.45 6.65 -6.94
CA ILE A 28 -12.67 5.71 -6.15
C ILE A 28 -13.01 4.27 -6.55
N LYS A 29 -14.30 3.90 -6.61
CA LYS A 29 -14.71 2.57 -7.08
C LYS A 29 -14.16 2.27 -8.49
N LYS A 30 -14.26 3.22 -9.42
CA LYS A 30 -13.77 3.05 -10.79
C LYS A 30 -12.25 2.86 -10.86
N ILE A 31 -11.49 3.52 -9.98
CA ILE A 31 -10.03 3.31 -9.86
C ILE A 31 -9.75 1.89 -9.37
N PHE A 32 -10.45 1.43 -8.34
CA PHE A 32 -10.33 0.06 -7.82
C PHE A 32 -10.65 -0.99 -8.89
N ASP A 33 -11.69 -0.77 -9.69
CA ASP A 33 -12.11 -1.71 -10.76
C ASP A 33 -11.11 -1.78 -11.93
N LYS A 34 -10.28 -0.74 -12.14
CA LYS A 34 -9.43 -0.60 -13.35
C LYS A 34 -7.92 -0.61 -13.08
N SER A 35 -7.49 -0.43 -11.84
CA SER A 35 -6.06 -0.29 -11.51
C SER A 35 -5.38 -1.64 -11.39
N TYR A 36 -4.21 -1.78 -12.03
CA TYR A 36 -3.34 -2.95 -11.82
C TYR A 36 -2.67 -2.90 -10.43
N ILE A 37 -2.26 -1.70 -10.00
CA ILE A 37 -1.53 -1.51 -8.72
C ILE A 37 -2.51 -1.59 -7.54
N ILE A 38 -3.68 -1.00 -7.70
CA ILE A 38 -4.74 -0.98 -6.69
C ILE A 38 -5.73 -2.11 -7.01
N ARG A 39 -5.26 -3.35 -6.88
CA ARG A 39 -6.14 -4.52 -6.90
C ARG A 39 -6.52 -4.89 -5.48
N TRP A 40 -7.73 -4.50 -5.11
CA TRP A 40 -8.28 -4.82 -3.81
C TRP A 40 -9.11 -6.11 -3.90
N SER A 41 -8.82 -7.06 -3.00
CA SER A 41 -9.52 -8.34 -2.94
C SER A 41 -10.86 -8.27 -2.20
N ALA A 42 -11.20 -7.15 -1.54
CA ALA A 42 -12.48 -7.05 -0.86
C ALA A 42 -13.64 -6.71 -1.82
N SER A 43 -14.85 -7.02 -1.38
CA SER A 43 -16.06 -6.75 -2.14
C SER A 43 -16.15 -5.25 -2.49
N PRO A 44 -16.57 -4.90 -3.72
CA PRO A 44 -16.77 -3.50 -4.11
C PRO A 44 -17.70 -2.72 -3.17
N GLY A 45 -18.59 -3.42 -2.45
CA GLY A 45 -19.47 -2.85 -1.43
C GLY A 45 -18.76 -2.33 -0.18
N SER A 46 -17.49 -2.66 0.05
CA SER A 46 -16.73 -2.23 1.23
C SER A 46 -16.20 -0.78 1.15
N ILE A 47 -16.16 -0.18 -0.05
CA ILE A 47 -15.59 1.17 -0.28
C ILE A 47 -16.43 2.24 0.41
N TYR A 48 -17.74 2.28 0.18
CA TYR A 48 -18.61 3.33 0.74
C TYR A 48 -18.69 3.30 2.27
N PRO A 49 -18.83 2.13 2.93
CA PRO A 49 -18.70 2.04 4.38
C PRO A 49 -17.34 2.52 4.90
N ALA A 50 -16.25 2.25 4.19
CA ALA A 50 -14.92 2.73 4.58
C ALA A 50 -14.80 4.26 4.47
N LEU A 51 -15.32 4.86 3.40
CA LEU A 51 -15.38 6.32 3.25
C LEU A 51 -16.13 6.98 4.42
N LYS A 52 -17.30 6.44 4.79
CA LYS A 52 -18.09 6.95 5.92
C LYS A 52 -17.38 6.79 7.26
N ARG A 53 -16.65 5.70 7.49
CA ARG A 53 -15.82 5.54 8.69
C ARG A 53 -14.66 6.52 8.74
N LEU A 54 -13.96 6.73 7.62
CA LEU A 54 -12.87 7.70 7.53
C LEU A 54 -13.35 9.13 7.78
N GLU A 55 -14.49 9.50 7.20
CA GLU A 55 -15.15 10.79 7.44
C GLU A 55 -15.57 10.96 8.91
N LYS A 56 -16.23 9.95 9.50
CA LYS A 56 -16.61 9.96 10.93
C LYS A 56 -15.39 10.12 11.85
N ARG A 57 -14.23 9.61 11.45
CA ARG A 57 -12.96 9.72 12.17
C ARG A 57 -12.20 11.02 11.89
N GLY A 58 -12.77 11.92 11.09
CA GLY A 58 -12.14 13.19 10.73
C GLY A 58 -10.91 13.04 9.82
N LEU A 59 -10.68 11.88 9.20
CA LEU A 59 -9.55 11.62 8.31
C LEU A 59 -9.86 12.03 6.86
N LEU A 60 -11.14 12.14 6.53
CA LEU A 60 -11.65 12.72 5.29
C LEU A 60 -12.72 13.75 5.62
N LYS A 61 -12.94 14.67 4.70
CA LYS A 61 -14.13 15.53 4.65
C LYS A 61 -14.80 15.32 3.31
N SER A 62 -16.11 15.48 3.24
CA SER A 62 -16.82 15.48 1.97
C SER A 62 -17.57 16.79 1.70
N LYS A 63 -17.76 17.07 0.41
CA LYS A 63 -18.63 18.14 -0.07
C LYS A 63 -19.55 17.58 -1.14
N ARG A 64 -20.83 17.94 -1.04
CA ARG A 64 -21.79 17.67 -2.11
C ARG A 64 -21.59 18.68 -3.24
N ILE A 65 -21.31 18.18 -4.43
CA ILE A 65 -21.12 19.00 -5.64
C ILE A 65 -22.21 18.66 -6.65
N LEU A 66 -22.82 19.68 -7.23
CA LEU A 66 -23.71 19.55 -8.38
C LEU A 66 -22.85 19.52 -9.64
N ASP A 67 -22.70 18.32 -10.22
CA ASP A 67 -22.00 18.10 -11.48
C ASP A 67 -22.89 17.23 -12.37
N GLY A 68 -23.66 17.89 -13.23
CA GLY A 68 -24.74 17.27 -14.01
C GLY A 68 -26.06 17.13 -13.25
N LYS A 69 -26.87 16.13 -13.63
CA LYS A 69 -28.23 15.93 -13.08
C LYS A 69 -28.26 15.31 -11.68
N ILE A 70 -27.20 14.60 -11.29
CA ILE A 70 -27.13 13.86 -10.03
C ILE A 70 -26.00 14.46 -9.20
N PRO A 71 -26.28 15.00 -7.99
CA PRO A 71 -25.23 15.48 -7.11
C PRO A 71 -24.27 14.35 -6.73
N LYS A 72 -22.97 14.64 -6.72
CA LYS A 72 -21.92 13.72 -6.26
C LYS A 72 -21.33 14.16 -4.92
N GLU A 73 -21.02 13.19 -4.08
CA GLU A 73 -20.28 13.41 -2.84
C GLU A 73 -18.79 13.25 -3.14
N VAL A 74 -18.04 14.35 -3.05
CA VAL A 74 -16.60 14.40 -3.30
C VAL A 74 -15.87 14.44 -1.98
N TYR A 75 -14.90 13.55 -1.82
CA TYR A 75 -14.08 13.42 -0.62
C TYR A 75 -12.74 14.11 -0.84
N SER A 76 -12.26 14.78 0.20
CA SER A 76 -10.93 15.39 0.30
C SER A 76 -10.24 14.90 1.58
N ILE A 77 -8.92 14.76 1.55
CA ILE A 77 -8.15 14.42 2.75
C ILE A 77 -8.08 15.60 3.73
N THR A 78 -8.11 15.32 5.03
CA THR A 78 -7.88 16.30 6.11
C THR A 78 -6.41 16.33 6.53
N GLU A 79 -6.01 17.26 7.40
CA GLU A 79 -4.66 17.27 7.97
C GLU A 79 -4.41 16.03 8.84
N GLU A 80 -5.41 15.58 9.60
CA GLU A 80 -5.38 14.35 10.37
C GLU A 80 -5.24 13.13 9.45
N GLY A 81 -5.93 13.12 8.31
CA GLY A 81 -5.79 12.12 7.27
C GLY A 81 -4.37 12.05 6.70
N LYS A 82 -3.76 13.20 6.41
CA LYS A 82 -2.37 13.31 5.93
C LYS A 82 -1.37 12.79 6.96
N ILE A 83 -1.54 13.15 8.24
CA ILE A 83 -0.72 12.60 9.33
C ILE A 83 -0.88 11.08 9.36
N LYS A 84 -2.11 10.57 9.23
CA LYS A 84 -2.37 9.15 9.36
C LYS A 84 -1.75 8.30 8.25
N ILE A 85 -1.82 8.75 6.99
CA ILE A 85 -1.16 8.04 5.90
C ILE A 85 0.37 8.13 6.02
N LYS A 86 0.89 9.28 6.46
CA LYS A 86 2.31 9.48 6.68
C LYS A 86 2.88 8.54 7.74
N GLU A 87 2.17 8.33 8.86
CA GLU A 87 2.53 7.31 9.86
C GLU A 87 2.64 5.91 9.24
N TRP A 88 1.65 5.54 8.44
CA TRP A 88 1.65 4.23 7.79
C TRP A 88 2.78 4.08 6.79
N LEU A 89 3.09 5.12 6.01
CA LEU A 89 4.19 5.10 5.04
C LEU A 89 5.57 4.99 5.69
N LYS A 90 5.77 5.54 6.91
CA LYS A 90 7.06 5.46 7.62
C LYS A 90 7.43 4.04 8.09
N GLU A 91 6.44 3.16 8.19
CA GLU A 91 6.68 1.75 8.50
C GLU A 91 7.11 0.98 7.24
N PRO A 92 8.28 0.34 7.21
CA PRO A 92 8.69 -0.47 6.08
C PRO A 92 7.76 -1.67 5.93
N PHE A 93 7.59 -2.12 4.69
CA PHE A 93 6.78 -3.30 4.40
C PHE A 93 7.52 -4.57 4.82
N LYS A 94 6.91 -5.30 5.76
CA LYS A 94 7.40 -6.57 6.34
C LYS A 94 6.55 -7.73 5.82
N GLY A 95 6.66 -8.07 4.54
CA GLY A 95 5.80 -9.09 3.92
C GLY A 95 6.56 -10.35 3.51
N ASN A 96 6.22 -11.47 4.12
CA ASN A 96 6.64 -12.84 3.75
C ASN A 96 5.50 -13.69 3.13
N ALA A 97 4.27 -13.18 2.98
CA ALA A 97 3.18 -13.90 2.29
C ALA A 97 2.07 -12.96 1.77
N ILE A 98 1.64 -13.21 0.52
CA ILE A 98 0.31 -12.94 -0.09
C ILE A 98 -0.24 -11.50 -0.14
N THR A 99 0.33 -10.49 0.51
CA THR A 99 0.02 -9.08 0.17
C THR A 99 0.85 -8.64 -1.03
N ARG A 100 0.57 -9.23 -2.20
CA ARG A 100 1.30 -9.07 -3.48
C ARG A 100 1.56 -7.63 -3.92
N PHE A 101 0.95 -6.62 -3.29
CA PHE A 101 1.03 -5.20 -3.68
C PHE A 101 1.32 -4.23 -2.51
N GLY A 102 1.74 -4.72 -1.35
CA GLY A 102 1.94 -3.85 -0.17
C GLY A 102 3.07 -2.83 -0.32
N LEU A 103 4.19 -3.22 -0.94
CA LEU A 103 5.28 -2.30 -1.27
C LEU A 103 4.87 -1.32 -2.38
N GLU A 104 4.25 -1.82 -3.46
CA GLU A 104 3.82 -0.99 -4.59
C GLU A 104 2.86 0.13 -4.16
N LEU A 105 1.90 -0.17 -3.28
CA LEU A 105 1.00 0.83 -2.71
C LEU A 105 1.73 1.88 -1.89
N LYS A 106 2.72 1.47 -1.08
CA LYS A 106 3.55 2.43 -0.33
C LYS A 106 4.36 3.32 -1.27
N LEU A 107 4.98 2.74 -2.29
CA LEU A 107 5.73 3.47 -3.31
C LEU A 107 4.84 4.47 -4.06
N LEU A 108 3.63 4.06 -4.45
CA LEU A 108 2.63 4.89 -5.12
C LEU A 108 2.28 6.14 -4.31
N PHE A 109 2.21 6.03 -2.98
CA PHE A 109 1.78 7.12 -2.10
C PHE A 109 2.92 7.89 -1.43
N LEU A 110 4.18 7.68 -1.85
CA LEU A 110 5.34 8.41 -1.31
C LEU A 110 5.26 9.93 -1.50
N HIS A 111 4.40 10.43 -2.38
CA HIS A 111 4.16 11.87 -2.53
C HIS A 111 3.73 12.56 -1.21
N ASN A 112 3.19 11.81 -0.25
CA ASN A 112 2.84 12.27 1.10
C ASN A 112 4.05 12.47 2.04
N LEU A 113 5.24 12.01 1.65
CA LEU A 113 6.47 12.14 2.43
C LEU A 113 7.37 13.23 1.87
N THR A 114 8.15 13.87 2.75
CA THR A 114 9.25 14.75 2.32
C THR A 114 10.36 13.94 1.64
N ASN A 115 11.24 14.57 0.86
CA ASN A 115 12.36 13.87 0.22
C ASN A 115 13.25 13.14 1.23
N GLN A 116 13.49 13.73 2.41
CA GLN A 116 14.25 13.08 3.48
C GLN A 116 13.53 11.83 4.01
N GLU A 117 12.22 11.93 4.25
CA GLU A 117 11.42 10.80 4.74
C GLU A 117 11.31 9.68 3.70
N ARG A 118 11.22 10.01 2.41
CA ARG A 118 11.27 9.04 1.32
C ARG A 118 12.60 8.29 1.30
N LYS A 119 13.73 9.00 1.36
CA LYS A 119 15.06 8.38 1.42
C LYS A 119 15.17 7.41 2.59
N VAL A 120 14.76 7.85 3.79
CA VAL A 120 14.73 6.98 4.98
C VAL A 120 13.86 5.74 4.76
N PHE A 121 12.66 5.90 4.20
CA PHE A 121 11.78 4.77 3.90
C PHE A 121 12.41 3.79 2.93
N LEU A 122 12.94 4.27 1.80
CA LEU A 122 13.52 3.43 0.74
C LEU A 122 14.75 2.67 1.26
N THR A 123 15.64 3.33 2.02
CA THR A 123 16.79 2.68 2.66
C THR A 123 16.34 1.59 3.64
N ARG A 124 15.39 1.89 4.54
CA ARG A 124 14.84 0.89 5.47
C ARG A 124 14.15 -0.26 4.74
N GLN A 125 13.52 0.01 3.59
CA GLN A 125 12.89 -1.04 2.80
C GLN A 125 13.92 -1.98 2.17
N ILE A 126 15.06 -1.47 1.69
CA ILE A 126 16.18 -2.30 1.23
C ILE A 126 16.70 -3.17 2.38
N GLU A 127 16.88 -2.60 3.57
CA GLU A 127 17.29 -3.35 4.76
C GLU A 127 16.31 -4.48 5.10
N GLU A 128 15.00 -4.22 5.07
CA GLU A 128 13.99 -5.25 5.33
C GLU A 128 13.98 -6.34 4.24
N ILE A 129 14.20 -5.99 2.98
CA ILE A 129 14.33 -6.99 1.91
C ILE A 129 15.59 -7.84 2.10
N ASN A 130 16.73 -7.23 2.47
CA ASN A 130 17.95 -7.96 2.78
C ASN A 130 17.76 -8.92 3.95
N LYS A 131 17.07 -8.50 5.03
CA LYS A 131 16.68 -9.40 6.13
C LYS A 131 15.81 -10.55 5.63
N CYS A 132 14.89 -10.31 4.69
CA CYS A 132 14.10 -11.38 4.09
C CYS A 132 14.97 -12.34 3.28
N ILE A 133 15.99 -11.85 2.57
CA ILE A 133 16.96 -12.69 1.85
C ILE A 133 17.79 -13.52 2.83
N ASP A 134 18.28 -12.93 3.92
CA ASP A 134 19.10 -13.62 4.90
C ASP A 134 18.33 -14.74 5.63
N ASN A 135 17.03 -14.50 5.85
CA ASN A 135 16.09 -15.44 6.47
C ASN A 135 15.33 -16.30 5.45
N LEU A 136 15.59 -16.17 4.14
CA LEU A 136 14.98 -17.05 3.15
C LEU A 136 15.31 -18.48 3.57
N PRO A 137 14.33 -19.39 3.64
CA PRO A 137 14.60 -20.77 4.02
C PRO A 137 15.69 -21.32 3.12
N LYS A 138 16.90 -21.42 3.67
CA LYS A 138 17.96 -22.24 3.11
C LYS A 138 17.51 -23.63 3.41
N TRP A 139 16.69 -24.13 2.52
CA TRP A 139 16.14 -25.46 2.40
C TRP A 139 17.26 -26.53 2.36
N LYS A 140 18.13 -26.54 3.36
CA LYS A 140 19.15 -27.55 3.58
C LYS A 140 18.50 -28.62 4.44
N ILE A 141 18.21 -29.76 3.79
CA ILE A 141 18.16 -31.10 4.40
C ILE A 141 16.95 -31.30 5.32
N GLU A 142 15.87 -31.96 4.88
CA GLU A 142 15.53 -33.27 5.48
C GLU A 142 14.70 -34.21 4.59
N MET A 143 14.35 -33.80 3.37
CA MET A 143 13.76 -34.72 2.38
C MET A 143 14.83 -35.07 1.35
N ASP A 144 15.30 -36.31 1.38
CA ASP A 144 16.30 -36.91 0.48
C ASP A 144 15.79 -37.09 -0.96
N VAL A 145 15.00 -36.13 -1.45
CA VAL A 145 14.46 -36.11 -2.82
C VAL A 145 14.93 -34.82 -3.47
N LYS A 146 15.87 -34.94 -4.42
CA LYS A 146 16.24 -33.86 -5.33
C LYS A 146 14.98 -33.35 -6.05
N ASN A 147 14.44 -32.21 -5.61
CA ASN A 147 13.32 -31.56 -6.26
C ASN A 147 13.83 -30.32 -7.01
N ARG A 148 14.09 -30.47 -8.31
CA ARG A 148 14.59 -29.39 -9.18
C ARG A 148 13.69 -28.14 -9.15
N TYR A 149 12.38 -28.31 -8.98
CA TYR A 149 11.44 -27.18 -8.92
C TYR A 149 11.62 -26.36 -7.64
N ARG A 150 12.05 -26.97 -6.54
CA ARG A 150 12.33 -26.25 -5.28
C ARG A 150 13.50 -25.27 -5.45
N ASP A 151 14.59 -25.73 -6.06
CA ASP A 151 15.76 -24.89 -6.32
C ASP A 151 15.39 -23.75 -7.29
N MET A 152 14.64 -24.05 -8.35
CA MET A 152 14.15 -23.05 -9.29
C MET A 152 13.24 -22.00 -8.60
N LEU A 153 12.34 -22.41 -7.71
CA LEU A 153 11.49 -21.49 -6.97
C LEU A 153 12.27 -20.62 -5.97
N TYR A 154 13.32 -21.18 -5.35
CA TYR A 154 14.22 -20.44 -4.48
C TYR A 154 15.02 -19.39 -5.27
N GLU A 155 15.60 -19.78 -6.41
CA GLU A 155 16.31 -18.88 -7.30
C GLU A 155 15.41 -17.77 -7.85
N GLU A 156 14.17 -18.11 -8.24
CA GLU A 156 13.18 -17.13 -8.70
C GLU A 156 12.82 -16.15 -7.59
N LYS A 157 12.64 -16.62 -6.35
CA LYS A 157 12.36 -15.73 -5.22
C LYS A 157 13.52 -14.80 -4.90
N LEU A 158 14.77 -15.29 -4.96
CA LEU A 158 15.97 -14.46 -4.84
C LEU A 158 16.06 -13.41 -5.95
N ARG A 159 15.72 -13.80 -7.19
CA ARG A 159 15.71 -12.90 -8.34
C ARG A 159 14.70 -11.77 -8.14
N GLU A 160 13.49 -12.09 -7.70
CA GLU A 160 12.43 -11.13 -7.37
C GLU A 160 12.93 -10.11 -6.32
N PHE A 161 13.52 -10.56 -5.21
CA PHE A 161 14.04 -9.65 -4.20
C PHE A 161 15.15 -8.74 -4.72
N LYS A 162 16.09 -9.28 -5.50
CA LYS A 162 17.17 -8.49 -6.11
C LYS A 162 16.64 -7.46 -7.10
N GLN A 163 15.63 -7.81 -7.89
CA GLN A 163 14.96 -6.86 -8.80
C GLN A 163 14.26 -5.75 -8.02
N ASN A 164 13.57 -6.07 -6.93
CA ASN A 164 12.95 -5.08 -6.06
C ASN A 164 13.97 -4.12 -5.44
N ILE A 165 15.12 -4.62 -4.96
CA ILE A 165 16.21 -3.77 -4.44
C ILE A 165 16.69 -2.81 -5.53
N LYS A 166 17.03 -3.32 -6.73
CA LYS A 166 17.48 -2.47 -7.85
C LYS A 166 16.47 -1.41 -8.23
N PHE A 167 15.18 -1.76 -8.24
CA PHE A 167 14.13 -0.80 -8.50
C PHE A 167 14.09 0.29 -7.42
N ILE A 168 14.14 -0.07 -6.14
CA ILE A 168 14.17 0.89 -5.04
C ILE A 168 15.42 1.78 -5.08
N GLU A 169 16.59 1.21 -5.41
CA GLU A 169 17.84 1.96 -5.58
C GLU A 169 17.70 3.01 -6.70
N SER A 170 17.09 2.66 -7.83
CA SER A 170 16.84 3.63 -8.91
C SER A 170 15.93 4.80 -8.49
N LEU A 171 15.07 4.61 -7.47
CA LEU A 171 14.23 5.69 -6.93
C LEU A 171 14.99 6.62 -5.96
N LEU A 172 16.15 6.21 -5.45
CA LEU A 172 17.01 7.05 -4.60
C LEU A 172 17.87 8.03 -5.41
N GLU A 173 18.05 7.76 -6.70
CA GLU A 173 18.88 8.55 -7.63
C GLU A 173 18.11 9.71 -8.27
N ILE A 174 16.79 9.79 -8.08
CA ILE A 174 15.87 10.84 -8.57
C ILE A 174 15.69 11.91 -7.48
#